data_AF-A0AAI9MUC9-F1
#
_entry.id   AF-A0AAI9MUC9-F1
#
_cell.length_a   1.000
_cell.length_b   1.000
_cell.length_c   1.000
_cell.angle_alpha   90.00
_cell.angle_beta   90.00
_cell.angle_gamma   90.00
#
_symmetry.space_group_name_H-M   'P 1'
#
loop_
_entity.id
_entity.type
_entity.pdbx_description
1 polymer ?
#
loop_
_entity_poly.entity_id
_entity_poly.type
_entity_poly.pdbx_seq_one_letter_code
_entity_poly.pdbx_strand_id
1 'polypeptide(L)'
;MSNTLKTLFNKSNYSEYETLNLFLFGFEDASLLSEKQGVTKNLKKVNNEFKLLTKLKSKNALEQSLEVINREIKNSTNDIDNYDLGASYDQQMKELNDIKIEISTLSLDLASMNMKRSLNEQAINSLLIQQDNSNPDDLKKLYNEATERVGVLNKTFEDALNFYNQMIIKKVEFIKSQMTSLEREIVSKNNKLGVWIKKESEILNELSNLGSLSDLQLLQKDINKLYESKGSFENSLNQIEEYESKINTLSIKLQDISLKIDKYINQFDSNLKIFNKYFSKYTRQLYNEEFILSYEYKSDLFQFTIDPIGNTQSQGNLGDGKKKAQVSAFDLAYLSLQEEISSRFIRFVAHDGIEAIHQNQIKTLFDIAAKIDGQYIIAILKDKLASIDGKTMAESTILELSENDKFFKC
;
A
#
# COMPACT_ATOMS: atom_id res chain seq x y z
N MET A 1 15.83 -24.22 7.23
CA MET A 1 14.97 -23.17 7.84
C MET A 1 13.66 -23.81 8.26
N SER A 2 13.29 -23.68 9.53
CA SER A 2 12.02 -24.17 10.04
C SER A 2 10.88 -23.26 9.57
N ASN A 3 9.75 -23.84 9.16
CA ASN A 3 8.54 -23.09 8.81
C ASN A 3 7.74 -22.67 10.06
N THR A 4 8.31 -22.78 11.27
CA THR A 4 7.65 -22.44 12.54
C THR A 4 7.06 -21.03 12.56
N LEU A 5 7.74 -20.05 11.96
CA LEU A 5 7.24 -18.67 11.87
C LEU A 5 6.37 -18.41 10.62
N LYS A 6 6.15 -19.42 9.77
CA LYS A 6 5.47 -19.31 8.47
C LYS A 6 4.16 -20.08 8.46
N THR A 7 3.19 -19.60 9.23
CA THR A 7 1.89 -20.23 9.49
C THR A 7 0.75 -19.78 8.57
N LEU A 8 0.95 -18.75 7.74
CA LEU A 8 -0.09 -18.23 6.83
C LEU A 8 -0.11 -19.02 5.50
N PHE A 9 -1.32 -19.18 4.94
CA PHE A 9 -1.54 -19.94 3.71
C PHE A 9 -1.06 -19.19 2.46
N ASN A 10 -0.35 -19.90 1.56
CA ASN A 10 0.26 -19.37 0.32
C ASN A 10 1.32 -18.27 0.53
N LYS A 11 1.88 -17.72 -0.56
CA LYS A 11 3.03 -16.79 -0.62
C LYS A 11 2.81 -15.47 0.15
N SER A 12 2.65 -15.55 1.46
CA SER A 12 2.55 -14.41 2.36
C SER A 12 3.86 -13.62 2.34
N ASN A 13 3.69 -12.31 2.32
CA ASN A 13 4.79 -11.36 2.27
C ASN A 13 5.27 -11.08 3.71
N TYR A 14 6.52 -10.63 3.88
CA TYR A 14 7.12 -10.42 5.21
C TYR A 14 6.31 -9.47 6.11
N SER A 15 5.56 -8.52 5.52
CA SER A 15 4.70 -7.59 6.25
C SER A 15 3.51 -8.28 6.93
N GLU A 16 2.94 -9.32 6.33
CA GLU A 16 1.87 -10.10 6.97
C GLU A 16 2.38 -10.85 8.20
N TYR A 17 3.58 -11.43 8.10
CA TYR A 17 4.22 -12.12 9.22
C TYR A 17 4.70 -11.17 10.32
N GLU A 18 5.16 -9.97 9.96
CA GLU A 18 5.44 -8.91 10.93
C GLU A 18 4.19 -8.61 11.76
N THR A 19 3.07 -8.30 11.11
CA THR A 19 1.80 -7.98 11.79
C THR A 19 1.36 -9.11 12.72
N LEU A 20 1.42 -10.36 12.24
CA LEU A 20 1.05 -11.52 13.05
C LEU A 20 1.94 -11.65 14.29
N ASN A 21 3.26 -11.59 14.12
CA ASN A 21 4.19 -11.75 15.24
C ASN A 21 4.10 -10.59 16.23
N LEU A 22 3.99 -9.35 15.75
CA LEU A 22 3.78 -8.19 16.63
C LEU A 22 2.53 -8.36 17.49
N PHE A 23 1.42 -8.79 16.87
CA PHE A 23 0.17 -9.04 17.58
C PHE A 23 0.29 -10.16 18.62
N LEU A 24 0.85 -11.32 18.24
CA LEU A 24 1.00 -12.47 19.13
C LEU A 24 1.80 -12.12 20.39
N PHE A 25 2.89 -11.37 20.24
CA PHE A 25 3.75 -11.00 21.38
C PHE A 25 3.35 -9.70 22.08
N GLY A 26 2.07 -9.32 21.98
CA GLY A 26 1.44 -8.33 22.86
C GLY A 26 1.32 -6.93 22.31
N PHE A 27 1.35 -6.75 20.99
CA PHE A 27 0.91 -5.51 20.37
C PHE A 27 -0.62 -5.49 20.23
N GLU A 28 -1.29 -4.74 21.10
CA GLU A 28 -2.77 -4.77 21.20
C GLU A 28 -3.48 -4.00 20.08
N ASP A 29 -2.87 -2.95 19.53
CA ASP A 29 -3.51 -2.11 18.52
C ASP A 29 -3.45 -2.74 17.12
N ALA A 30 -4.32 -3.72 16.90
CA ALA A 30 -4.47 -4.39 15.61
C ALA A 30 -4.83 -3.40 14.47
N SER A 31 -5.48 -2.27 14.79
CA SER A 31 -5.86 -1.26 13.79
C SER A 31 -4.62 -0.55 13.22
N LEU A 32 -3.66 -0.22 14.08
CA LEU A 32 -2.41 0.41 13.68
C LEU A 32 -1.52 -0.54 12.86
N LEU A 33 -1.49 -1.84 13.19
CA LEU A 33 -0.78 -2.85 12.39
C LEU A 33 -1.43 -3.03 11.00
N SER A 34 -2.76 -3.07 10.94
CA SER A 34 -3.51 -3.14 9.68
C SER A 34 -3.27 -1.90 8.82
N GLU A 35 -3.25 -0.72 9.44
CA GLU A 35 -2.93 0.54 8.77
C GLU A 35 -1.50 0.53 8.21
N LYS A 36 -0.50 0.08 9.00
CA LYS A 36 0.89 -0.07 8.54
C LYS A 36 0.96 -0.93 7.28
N GLN A 37 0.31 -2.09 7.30
CA GLN A 37 0.28 -3.02 6.18
C GLN A 37 -0.36 -2.39 4.94
N GLY A 38 -1.50 -1.70 5.11
CA GLY A 38 -2.20 -1.01 4.03
C GLY A 38 -1.37 0.10 3.38
N VAL A 39 -0.76 0.96 4.20
CA VAL A 39 0.12 2.05 3.74
C VAL A 39 1.35 1.50 3.02
N THR A 40 1.99 0.46 3.56
CA THR A 40 3.16 -0.18 2.95
C THR A 40 2.84 -0.77 1.58
N LYS A 41 1.69 -1.47 1.45
CA LYS A 41 1.22 -2.03 0.17
C LYS A 41 0.94 -0.93 -0.84
N ASN A 42 0.30 0.15 -0.42
CA ASN A 42 0.00 1.29 -1.29
C ASN A 42 1.28 2.00 -1.74
N LEU A 43 2.21 2.27 -0.82
CA LEU A 43 3.51 2.86 -1.12
C LEU A 43 4.30 2.01 -2.12
N LYS A 44 4.28 0.68 -1.99
CA LYS A 44 4.91 -0.22 -2.97
C LYS A 44 4.26 -0.15 -4.34
N LYS A 45 2.92 -0.06 -4.41
CA LYS A 45 2.18 0.10 -5.67
C LYS A 45 2.54 1.42 -6.35
N VAL A 46 2.43 2.54 -5.64
CA VAL A 46 2.75 3.88 -6.16
C VAL A 46 4.20 3.99 -6.60
N ASN A 47 5.15 3.41 -5.84
CA ASN A 47 6.56 3.36 -6.25
C ASN A 47 6.79 2.57 -7.54
N ASN A 48 6.05 1.47 -7.76
CA ASN A 48 6.17 0.71 -9.00
C ASN A 48 5.60 1.49 -10.20
N GLU A 49 4.45 2.15 -10.02
CA GLU A 49 3.85 3.02 -11.03
C GLU A 49 4.79 4.19 -11.37
N PHE A 50 5.37 4.83 -10.35
CA PHE A 50 6.36 5.90 -10.51
C PHE A 50 7.60 5.43 -11.28
N LYS A 51 8.15 4.26 -10.95
CA LYS A 51 9.28 3.66 -11.68
C LYS A 51 8.97 3.42 -13.15
N LEU A 52 7.75 3.00 -13.48
CA LEU A 52 7.31 2.81 -14.86
C LEU A 52 7.23 4.15 -15.61
N LEU A 53 6.66 5.17 -14.97
CA LEU A 53 6.57 6.53 -15.50
C LEU A 53 7.96 7.10 -15.83
N THR A 54 8.92 6.95 -14.92
CA THR A 54 10.28 7.50 -15.09
C THR A 54 11.21 6.64 -15.96
N LYS A 55 10.75 5.49 -16.48
CA LYS A 55 11.61 4.55 -17.23
C LYS A 55 12.04 5.10 -18.59
N LEU A 56 11.17 5.90 -19.24
CA LEU A 56 11.43 6.44 -20.58
C LEU A 56 12.30 7.70 -20.52
N LYS A 57 11.97 8.65 -19.63
CA LYS A 57 12.78 9.84 -19.34
C LYS A 57 12.73 10.13 -17.85
N SER A 58 13.88 10.44 -17.27
CA SER A 58 13.97 10.90 -15.88
C SER A 58 13.45 12.34 -15.76
N LYS A 59 13.10 12.76 -14.53
CA LYS A 59 12.72 14.14 -14.20
C LYS A 59 13.74 15.14 -14.74
N ASN A 60 15.01 14.93 -14.38
CA ASN A 60 16.12 15.76 -14.85
C ASN A 60 16.21 15.79 -16.39
N ALA A 61 16.09 14.64 -17.06
CA ALA A 61 16.12 14.62 -18.52
C ALA A 61 14.97 15.42 -19.16
N LEU A 62 13.78 15.44 -18.54
CA LEU A 62 12.65 16.27 -18.98
C LEU A 62 12.93 17.76 -18.74
N GLU A 63 13.42 18.14 -17.56
CA GLU A 63 13.81 19.51 -17.24
C GLU A 63 14.88 20.05 -18.21
N GLN A 64 15.93 19.27 -18.49
CA GLN A 64 16.95 19.64 -19.46
C GLN A 64 16.39 19.70 -20.89
N SER A 65 15.47 18.79 -21.24
CA SER A 65 14.80 18.85 -22.55
C SER A 65 13.96 20.13 -22.68
N LEU A 66 13.31 20.57 -21.60
CA LEU A 66 12.54 21.81 -21.57
C LEU A 66 13.43 23.04 -21.71
N GLU A 67 14.59 23.09 -21.07
CA GLU A 67 15.56 24.19 -21.25
C GLU A 67 16.02 24.31 -22.72
N VAL A 68 16.31 23.18 -23.36
CA VAL A 68 16.69 23.15 -24.79
C VAL A 68 15.53 23.64 -25.66
N ILE A 69 14.32 23.10 -25.46
CA ILE A 69 13.14 23.50 -26.25
C ILE A 69 12.81 24.98 -26.03
N ASN A 70 12.86 25.48 -24.80
CA ASN A 70 12.60 26.89 -24.52
C ASN A 70 13.60 27.80 -25.22
N ARG A 71 14.88 27.40 -25.28
CA ARG A 71 15.90 28.13 -26.05
C ARG A 71 15.64 28.07 -27.55
N GLU A 72 15.27 26.91 -28.09
CA GLU A 72 14.93 26.76 -29.52
C GLU A 72 13.71 27.59 -29.88
N ILE A 73 12.65 27.56 -29.08
CA ILE A 73 11.47 28.42 -29.23
C ILE A 73 11.90 29.89 -29.26
N LYS A 74 12.75 30.32 -28.32
CA LYS A 74 13.24 31.70 -28.26
C LYS A 74 14.03 32.08 -29.52
N ASN A 75 14.90 31.20 -30.00
CA ASN A 75 15.68 31.43 -31.22
C ASN A 75 14.77 31.51 -32.45
N SER A 76 13.89 30.53 -32.66
CA SER A 76 12.93 30.54 -33.77
C SER A 76 11.96 31.72 -33.71
N THR A 77 11.59 32.18 -32.51
CA THR A 77 10.79 33.42 -32.35
C THR A 77 11.59 34.63 -32.83
N ASN A 78 12.86 34.75 -32.43
CA ASN A 78 13.72 35.84 -32.89
C ASN A 78 13.96 35.78 -34.41
N ASP A 79 14.09 34.59 -35.00
CA ASP A 79 14.28 34.42 -36.44
C ASP A 79 13.03 34.86 -37.22
N ILE A 80 11.84 34.60 -36.67
CA ILE A 80 10.57 35.11 -37.22
C ILE A 80 10.48 36.63 -37.05
N ASP A 81 10.86 37.17 -35.89
CA ASP A 81 10.73 38.59 -35.59
C ASP A 81 11.72 39.47 -36.37
N ASN A 82 12.90 38.93 -36.74
CA ASN A 82 13.92 39.61 -37.55
C ASN A 82 13.83 39.31 -39.05
N TYR A 83 12.79 38.60 -39.49
CA TYR A 83 12.61 38.28 -40.90
C TYR A 83 12.29 39.55 -41.70
N ASP A 84 13.25 40.03 -42.50
CA ASP A 84 13.18 41.31 -43.23
C ASP A 84 12.16 41.26 -44.37
N LEU A 85 10.93 41.66 -44.04
CA LEU A 85 9.86 41.93 -44.98
C LEU A 85 9.81 43.44 -45.14
N GLY A 86 10.25 43.98 -46.29
CA GLY A 86 10.38 45.41 -46.53
C GLY A 86 9.14 46.26 -46.18
N ALA A 87 9.26 47.60 -46.16
CA ALA A 87 8.30 48.58 -45.61
C ALA A 87 6.80 48.44 -46.00
N SER A 88 6.45 47.62 -46.98
CA SER A 88 5.07 47.23 -47.30
C SER A 88 4.42 46.27 -46.28
N TYR A 89 5.20 45.66 -45.38
CA TYR A 89 4.73 44.59 -44.48
C TYR A 89 4.66 44.99 -43.00
N ASP A 90 5.17 46.16 -42.62
CA ASP A 90 5.23 46.61 -41.22
C ASP A 90 3.87 46.57 -40.51
N GLN A 91 2.79 46.92 -41.23
CA GLN A 91 1.45 46.94 -40.67
C GLN A 91 0.89 45.52 -40.44
N GLN A 92 1.17 44.59 -41.37
CA GLN A 92 0.75 43.19 -41.26
C GLN A 92 1.58 42.43 -40.21
N MET A 93 2.87 42.74 -40.07
CA MET A 93 3.73 42.17 -39.02
C MET A 93 3.36 42.67 -37.63
N LYS A 94 2.96 43.95 -37.51
CA LYS A 94 2.45 44.50 -36.25
C LYS A 94 1.14 43.81 -35.85
N GLU A 95 0.23 43.61 -36.80
CA GLU A 95 -1.01 42.87 -36.57
C GLU A 95 -0.74 41.39 -36.21
N LEU A 96 0.26 40.75 -36.84
CA LEU A 96 0.68 39.38 -36.51
C LEU A 96 1.25 39.28 -35.08
N ASN A 97 2.06 40.24 -34.66
CA ASN A 97 2.61 40.28 -33.30
C ASN A 97 1.53 40.51 -32.24
N ASP A 98 0.55 41.38 -32.51
CA ASP A 98 -0.59 41.58 -31.62
C ASP A 98 -1.42 40.28 -31.50
N ILE A 99 -1.61 39.54 -32.61
CA ILE A 99 -2.27 38.24 -32.62
C ILE A 99 -1.47 37.19 -31.81
N LYS A 100 -0.13 37.16 -31.93
CA LYS A 100 0.72 36.25 -31.13
C LYS A 100 0.60 36.51 -29.63
N ILE A 101 0.52 37.78 -29.22
CA ILE A 101 0.34 38.17 -27.80
C ILE A 101 -1.02 37.66 -27.30
N GLU A 102 -2.08 37.82 -28.09
CA GLU A 102 -3.42 37.31 -27.78
C GLU A 102 -3.48 35.76 -27.74
N ILE A 103 -2.83 35.08 -28.67
CA ILE A 103 -2.71 33.61 -28.67
C ILE A 103 -1.96 33.13 -27.41
N SER A 104 -0.85 33.79 -27.07
CA SER A 104 -0.03 33.41 -25.91
C SER A 104 -0.77 33.62 -24.59
N THR A 105 -1.46 34.76 -24.44
CA THR A 105 -2.26 35.05 -23.24
C THR A 105 -3.45 34.09 -23.12
N LEU A 106 -4.17 33.83 -24.21
CA LEU A 106 -5.26 32.84 -24.21
C LEU A 106 -4.76 31.43 -23.90
N SER A 107 -3.57 31.05 -24.37
CA SER A 107 -2.97 29.74 -24.11
C SER A 107 -2.55 29.57 -22.65
N LEU A 108 -1.97 30.60 -22.03
CA LEU A 108 -1.63 30.61 -20.60
C LEU A 108 -2.89 30.54 -19.73
N ASP A 109 -3.92 31.29 -20.08
CA ASP A 109 -5.21 31.26 -19.41
C ASP A 109 -5.88 29.88 -19.51
N LEU A 110 -5.85 29.27 -20.70
CA LEU A 110 -6.37 27.92 -20.93
C LEU A 110 -5.58 26.86 -20.13
N ALA A 111 -4.26 26.99 -20.02
CA ALA A 111 -3.45 26.10 -19.19
C ALA A 111 -3.87 26.18 -17.72
N SER A 112 -4.04 27.40 -17.19
CA SER A 112 -4.53 27.61 -15.82
C SER A 112 -5.94 27.03 -15.60
N MET A 113 -6.85 27.25 -16.56
CA MET A 113 -8.23 26.75 -16.47
C MET A 113 -8.30 25.22 -16.57
N ASN A 114 -7.49 24.59 -17.43
CA ASN A 114 -7.40 23.14 -17.53
C ASN A 114 -6.78 22.52 -16.27
N MET A 115 -5.80 23.18 -15.65
CA MET A 115 -5.26 22.76 -14.35
C MET A 115 -6.35 22.78 -13.27
N LYS A 116 -7.15 23.85 -13.19
CA LYS A 116 -8.32 23.91 -12.30
C LYS A 116 -9.35 22.82 -12.60
N ARG A 117 -9.59 22.50 -13.88
CA ARG A 117 -10.49 21.41 -14.28
C ARG A 117 -9.99 20.06 -13.75
N SER A 118 -8.70 19.77 -13.96
CA SER A 118 -8.09 18.52 -13.51
C SER A 118 -8.16 18.34 -11.99
N LEU A 119 -7.88 19.41 -11.21
CA LEU A 119 -8.00 19.37 -9.75
C LEU A 119 -9.45 19.07 -9.30
N ASN A 120 -10.44 19.65 -9.97
CA ASN A 120 -11.85 19.39 -9.67
C ASN A 120 -12.28 17.95 -10.03
N GLU A 121 -11.78 17.40 -11.15
CA GLU A 121 -12.01 15.99 -11.53
C GLU A 121 -11.40 15.03 -10.51
N GLN A 122 -10.18 15.30 -10.04
CA GLN A 122 -9.53 14.54 -8.98
C GLN A 122 -10.34 14.59 -7.67
N ALA A 123 -10.82 15.78 -7.29
CA ALA A 123 -11.66 15.95 -6.11
C ALA A 123 -12.96 15.13 -6.20
N ILE A 124 -13.65 15.16 -7.36
CA ILE A 124 -14.86 14.36 -7.60
C ILE A 124 -14.55 12.86 -7.46
N ASN A 125 -13.50 12.37 -8.11
CA ASN A 125 -13.13 10.95 -8.04
C ASN A 125 -12.82 10.53 -6.59
N SER A 126 -12.11 11.36 -5.83
CA SER A 126 -11.82 11.08 -4.42
C SER A 126 -13.08 10.96 -3.56
N LEU A 127 -14.08 11.82 -3.81
CA LEU A 127 -15.37 11.81 -3.09
C LEU A 127 -16.21 10.58 -3.46
N LEU A 128 -16.20 10.16 -4.73
CA LEU A 128 -16.91 8.96 -5.17
C LEU A 128 -16.27 7.67 -4.62
N ILE A 129 -14.94 7.60 -4.52
CA ILE A 129 -14.24 6.46 -3.91
C ILE A 129 -14.58 6.34 -2.41
N GLN A 130 -14.79 7.45 -1.70
CA GLN A 130 -15.24 7.44 -0.30
C GLN A 130 -16.66 6.88 -0.14
N GLN A 131 -17.51 7.01 -1.16
CA GLN A 131 -18.86 6.44 -1.18
C GLN A 131 -18.81 4.90 -1.28
N ASP A 132 -17.90 4.33 -2.07
CA ASP A 132 -17.81 2.89 -2.34
C ASP A 132 -17.07 2.07 -1.25
N ASN A 133 -16.14 2.69 -0.51
CA ASN A 133 -15.27 1.95 0.42
C ASN A 133 -15.80 1.81 1.86
N SER A 134 -17.01 2.29 2.14
CA SER A 134 -17.60 2.19 3.47
C SER A 134 -18.25 0.80 3.62
N ASN A 135 -17.58 -0.17 4.27
CA ASN A 135 -18.19 -1.48 4.55
C ASN A 135 -19.41 -1.28 5.48
N PRO A 136 -20.65 -1.39 5.00
CA PRO A 136 -21.84 -0.96 5.75
C PRO A 136 -22.01 -1.76 7.04
N ASP A 137 -21.55 -3.01 7.05
CA ASP A 137 -21.72 -3.94 8.17
C ASP A 137 -20.81 -3.61 9.37
N ASP A 138 -19.59 -3.15 9.14
CA ASP A 138 -18.66 -2.81 10.22
C ASP A 138 -19.05 -1.48 10.89
N LEU A 139 -19.48 -0.50 10.09
CA LEU A 139 -20.03 0.75 10.60
C LEU A 139 -21.35 0.54 11.35
N LYS A 140 -22.18 -0.42 10.91
CA LYS A 140 -23.42 -0.79 11.59
C LYS A 140 -23.15 -1.43 12.96
N LYS A 141 -22.13 -2.28 13.07
CA LYS A 141 -21.69 -2.86 14.35
C LYS A 141 -21.23 -1.77 15.32
N LEU A 142 -20.39 -0.85 14.87
CA LEU A 142 -19.90 0.26 15.69
C LEU A 142 -21.04 1.18 16.16
N TYR A 143 -21.98 1.48 15.27
CA TYR A 143 -23.17 2.28 15.59
C TYR A 143 -24.04 1.60 16.65
N ASN A 144 -24.25 0.28 16.55
CA ASN A 144 -25.01 -0.49 17.53
C ASN A 144 -24.31 -0.49 18.90
N GLU A 145 -22.98 -0.68 18.93
CA GLU A 145 -22.18 -0.63 20.16
C GLU A 145 -22.24 0.75 20.83
N ALA A 146 -22.19 1.83 20.05
CA ALA A 146 -22.36 3.19 20.57
C ALA A 146 -23.77 3.42 21.13
N THR A 147 -24.80 2.88 20.49
CA THR A 147 -26.20 2.96 20.95
C THR A 147 -26.39 2.21 22.28
N GLU A 148 -25.75 1.06 22.45
CA GLU A 148 -25.79 0.31 23.71
C GLU A 148 -25.11 1.06 24.87
N ARG A 149 -24.03 1.80 24.59
CA ARG A 149 -23.24 2.52 25.61
C ARG A 149 -23.82 3.88 26.00
N VAL A 150 -24.44 4.61 25.06
CA VAL A 150 -24.86 6.01 25.25
C VAL A 150 -26.40 6.15 25.34
N GLY A 151 -27.14 5.06 25.07
CA GLY A 151 -28.60 5.02 25.05
C GLY A 151 -29.19 5.15 23.64
N VAL A 152 -30.53 5.12 23.55
CA VAL A 152 -31.25 5.16 22.25
C VAL A 152 -30.94 6.46 21.51
N LEU A 153 -30.23 6.35 20.39
CA LEU A 153 -29.94 7.48 19.49
C LEU A 153 -31.19 7.86 18.69
N ASN A 154 -31.40 9.17 18.49
CA ASN A 154 -32.62 9.71 17.85
C ASN A 154 -32.74 9.42 16.34
N LYS A 155 -31.69 8.93 15.68
CA LYS A 155 -31.61 8.73 14.23
C LYS A 155 -30.96 7.40 13.95
N THR A 156 -31.55 6.57 13.09
CA THR A 156 -31.06 5.22 12.80
C THR A 156 -29.70 5.25 12.09
N PHE A 157 -28.98 4.12 12.10
CA PHE A 157 -27.78 3.95 11.27
C PHE A 157 -28.08 4.23 9.79
N GLU A 158 -29.25 3.77 9.32
CA GLU A 158 -29.70 3.96 7.94
C GLU A 158 -29.92 5.46 7.63
N ASP A 159 -30.47 6.23 8.58
CA ASP A 159 -30.61 7.68 8.45
C ASP A 159 -29.25 8.39 8.35
N ALA A 160 -28.28 7.99 9.18
CA ALA A 160 -26.94 8.57 9.19
C ALA A 160 -26.14 8.23 7.93
N LEU A 161 -26.22 6.98 7.46
CA LEU A 161 -25.59 6.52 6.23
C LEU A 161 -26.21 7.23 5.01
N ASN A 162 -27.55 7.35 4.98
CA ASN A 162 -28.25 8.06 3.92
C ASN A 162 -27.88 9.55 3.92
N PHE A 163 -27.80 10.21 5.08
CA PHE A 163 -27.35 11.60 5.19
C PHE A 163 -25.91 11.79 4.68
N TYR A 164 -24.98 10.91 5.06
CA TYR A 164 -23.60 10.96 4.60
C TYR A 164 -23.49 10.78 3.07
N ASN A 165 -24.19 9.78 2.51
CA ASN A 165 -24.22 9.55 1.07
C ASN A 165 -24.84 10.72 0.31
N GLN A 166 -25.94 11.28 0.82
CA GLN A 166 -26.54 12.50 0.26
C GLN A 166 -25.59 13.70 0.34
N MET A 167 -24.83 13.85 1.42
CA MET A 167 -23.83 14.91 1.56
C MET A 167 -22.71 14.76 0.51
N ILE A 168 -22.20 13.54 0.28
CA ILE A 168 -21.21 13.28 -0.77
C ILE A 168 -21.77 13.65 -2.14
N ILE A 169 -22.99 13.17 -2.46
CA ILE A 169 -23.66 13.48 -3.73
C ILE A 169 -23.80 14.99 -3.89
N LYS A 170 -24.24 15.71 -2.85
CA LYS A 170 -24.38 17.18 -2.88
C LYS A 170 -23.05 17.90 -3.07
N LYS A 171 -21.96 17.42 -2.46
CA LYS A 171 -20.61 17.96 -2.68
C LYS A 171 -20.14 17.74 -4.12
N VAL A 172 -20.38 16.55 -4.67
CA VAL A 172 -20.08 16.23 -6.07
C VAL A 172 -20.90 17.12 -7.02
N GLU A 173 -22.21 17.26 -6.77
CA GLU A 173 -23.09 18.16 -7.54
C GLU A 173 -22.61 19.62 -7.47
N PHE A 174 -22.18 20.08 -6.30
CA PHE A 174 -21.64 21.42 -6.13
C PHE A 174 -20.37 21.64 -6.96
N ILE A 175 -19.40 20.72 -6.91
CA ILE A 175 -18.16 20.82 -7.71
C ILE A 175 -18.48 20.73 -9.21
N LYS A 176 -19.37 19.82 -9.63
CA LYS A 176 -19.83 19.71 -11.03
C LYS A 176 -20.52 20.98 -11.51
N SER A 177 -21.29 21.65 -10.65
CA SER A 177 -21.95 22.92 -11.00
C SER A 177 -20.93 24.02 -11.30
N GLN A 178 -19.84 24.10 -10.55
CA GLN A 178 -18.74 25.03 -10.81
C GLN A 178 -17.91 24.64 -12.04
N MET A 179 -17.75 23.34 -12.30
CA MET A 179 -17.12 22.84 -13.52
C MET A 179 -17.92 23.20 -14.76
N THR A 180 -19.25 23.24 -14.69
CA THR A 180 -20.10 23.57 -15.86
C THR A 180 -19.86 24.99 -16.36
N SER A 181 -19.58 25.95 -15.47
CA SER A 181 -19.15 27.30 -15.89
C SER A 181 -17.72 27.31 -16.43
N LEU A 182 -16.80 26.59 -15.77
CA LEU A 182 -15.40 26.50 -16.17
C LEU A 182 -15.23 25.84 -17.54
N GLU A 183 -15.96 24.76 -17.83
CA GLU A 183 -15.95 24.06 -19.12
C GLU A 183 -16.51 24.95 -20.24
N ARG A 184 -17.58 25.70 -19.96
CA ARG A 184 -18.12 26.68 -20.91
C ARG A 184 -17.09 27.77 -21.22
N GLU A 185 -16.36 28.25 -20.21
CA GLU A 185 -15.28 29.21 -20.42
C GLU A 185 -14.10 28.63 -21.20
N ILE A 186 -13.69 27.38 -20.91
CA ILE A 186 -12.64 26.67 -21.66
C ILE A 186 -13.05 26.51 -23.12
N VAL A 187 -14.28 26.07 -23.40
CA VAL A 187 -14.80 25.95 -24.77
C VAL A 187 -14.84 27.33 -25.46
N SER A 188 -15.30 28.37 -24.76
CA SER A 188 -15.32 29.72 -25.31
C SER A 188 -13.91 30.24 -25.64
N LYS A 189 -12.94 30.07 -24.73
CA LYS A 189 -11.55 30.47 -24.94
C LYS A 189 -10.85 29.64 -26.01
N ASN A 190 -11.12 28.34 -26.10
CA ASN A 190 -10.64 27.49 -27.20
C ASN A 190 -11.20 27.94 -28.56
N ASN A 191 -12.49 28.30 -28.62
CA ASN A 191 -13.08 28.84 -29.84
C ASN A 191 -12.44 30.18 -30.22
N LYS A 192 -12.21 31.07 -29.25
CA LYS A 192 -11.49 32.34 -29.49
C LYS A 192 -10.06 32.11 -29.95
N LEU A 193 -9.34 31.18 -29.32
CA LEU A 193 -8.00 30.78 -29.71
C LEU A 193 -8.01 30.24 -31.14
N GLY A 194 -8.97 29.39 -31.50
CA GLY A 194 -9.15 28.88 -32.85
C GLY A 194 -9.45 29.98 -33.87
N VAL A 195 -10.22 31.02 -33.51
CA VAL A 195 -10.45 32.19 -34.35
C VAL A 195 -9.15 32.96 -34.57
N TRP A 196 -8.35 33.18 -33.51
CA TRP A 196 -7.07 33.88 -33.63
C TRP A 196 -6.04 33.08 -34.43
N ILE A 197 -5.95 31.77 -34.24
CA ILE A 197 -5.10 30.87 -35.05
C ILE A 197 -5.55 30.88 -36.51
N LYS A 198 -6.86 30.94 -36.77
CA LYS A 198 -7.38 31.03 -38.13
C LYS A 198 -7.04 32.38 -38.77
N LYS A 199 -7.21 33.48 -38.02
CA LYS A 199 -6.85 34.83 -38.47
C LYS A 199 -5.34 34.96 -38.71
N GLU A 200 -4.53 34.35 -37.85
CA GLU A 200 -3.09 34.20 -38.03
C GLU A 200 -2.78 33.46 -39.34
N SER A 201 -3.44 32.32 -39.58
CA SER A 201 -3.28 31.55 -40.83
C SER A 201 -3.74 32.31 -42.07
N GLU A 202 -4.78 33.15 -41.98
CA GLU A 202 -5.28 33.97 -43.09
C GLU A 202 -4.27 35.08 -43.43
N ILE A 203 -3.76 35.80 -42.44
CA ILE A 203 -2.71 36.81 -42.63
C ILE A 203 -1.44 36.17 -43.21
N LEU A 204 -1.05 34.99 -42.73
CA LEU A 204 0.08 34.22 -43.27
C LEU A 204 -0.14 33.78 -44.73
N ASN A 205 -1.37 33.47 -45.12
CA ASN A 205 -1.70 33.11 -46.50
C ASN A 205 -1.70 34.33 -47.43
N GLU A 206 -2.17 35.48 -46.98
CA GLU A 206 -2.08 36.75 -47.74
C GLU A 206 -0.63 37.17 -47.93
N LEU A 207 0.19 37.03 -46.89
CA LEU A 207 1.63 37.25 -46.94
C LEU A 207 2.32 36.24 -47.88
N SER A 208 1.96 34.96 -47.83
CA SER A 208 2.48 33.88 -48.70
C SER A 208 2.33 34.16 -50.21
N ASN A 209 1.22 34.77 -50.64
CA ASN A 209 0.94 35.08 -52.05
C ASN A 209 1.88 36.15 -52.65
N LEU A 210 2.66 36.85 -51.83
CA LEU A 210 3.62 37.88 -52.25
C LEU A 210 5.05 37.33 -52.50
N GLY A 211 5.23 36.01 -52.47
CA GLY A 211 6.38 35.33 -53.11
C GLY A 211 7.62 35.09 -52.25
N SER A 212 7.62 35.41 -50.95
CA SER A 212 8.81 35.31 -50.07
C SER A 212 8.57 34.64 -48.70
N LEU A 213 7.45 33.93 -48.52
CA LEU A 213 6.98 33.51 -47.18
C LEU A 213 6.91 32.00 -46.91
N SER A 214 7.36 31.17 -47.85
CA SER A 214 7.45 29.71 -47.67
C SER A 214 8.31 29.35 -46.46
N ASP A 215 9.43 30.05 -46.28
CA ASP A 215 10.38 29.80 -45.21
C ASP A 215 9.83 30.22 -43.84
N LEU A 216 9.02 31.30 -43.81
CA LEU A 216 8.34 31.77 -42.61
C LEU A 216 7.25 30.77 -42.16
N GLN A 217 6.47 30.23 -43.11
CA GLN A 217 5.52 29.14 -42.83
C GLN A 217 6.21 27.86 -42.30
N LEU A 218 7.40 27.53 -42.80
CA LEU A 218 8.18 26.40 -42.30
C LEU A 218 8.70 26.64 -40.88
N LEU A 219 9.27 27.83 -40.61
CA LEU A 219 9.69 28.26 -39.27
C LEU A 219 8.55 28.19 -38.26
N GLN A 220 7.35 28.61 -38.65
CA GLN A 220 6.17 28.61 -37.79
C GLN A 220 5.58 27.20 -37.59
N LYS A 221 5.68 26.32 -38.59
CA LYS A 221 5.35 24.91 -38.39
C LYS A 221 6.31 24.25 -37.40
N ASP A 222 7.58 24.59 -37.45
CA ASP A 222 8.59 24.04 -36.54
C ASP A 222 8.44 24.60 -35.12
N ILE A 223 8.11 25.89 -34.96
CA ILE A 223 7.81 26.44 -33.63
C ILE A 223 6.59 25.79 -32.98
N ASN A 224 5.55 25.47 -33.76
CA ASN A 224 4.38 24.77 -33.25
C ASN A 224 4.72 23.36 -32.75
N LYS A 225 5.59 22.62 -33.47
CA LYS A 225 6.08 21.31 -32.99
C LYS A 225 6.89 21.43 -31.71
N LEU A 226 7.66 22.52 -31.55
CA LEU A 226 8.40 22.79 -30.32
C LEU A 226 7.45 23.06 -29.15
N TYR A 227 6.39 23.85 -29.35
CA TYR A 227 5.35 24.07 -28.34
C TYR A 227 4.57 22.79 -27.99
N GLU A 228 4.24 21.94 -28.96
CA GLU A 228 3.63 20.62 -28.70
C GLU A 228 4.57 19.74 -27.85
N SER A 229 5.85 19.72 -28.20
CA SER A 229 6.87 18.96 -27.47
C SER A 229 7.07 19.50 -26.05
N LYS A 230 7.06 20.83 -25.88
CA LYS A 230 7.09 21.51 -24.58
C LYS A 230 5.91 21.07 -23.71
N GLY A 231 4.69 21.15 -24.23
CA GLY A 231 3.49 20.76 -23.49
C GLY A 231 3.51 19.28 -23.07
N SER A 232 4.02 18.39 -23.93
CA SER A 232 4.20 16.97 -23.61
C SER A 232 5.19 16.75 -22.45
N PHE A 233 6.32 17.47 -22.45
CA PHE A 233 7.32 17.37 -21.39
C PHE A 233 6.85 18.00 -20.08
N GLU A 234 6.20 19.16 -20.11
CA GLU A 234 5.59 19.79 -18.92
C GLU A 234 4.53 18.88 -18.29
N ASN A 235 3.66 18.25 -19.10
CA ASN A 235 2.69 17.30 -18.60
C ASN A 235 3.35 16.07 -17.94
N SER A 236 4.41 15.54 -18.57
CA SER A 236 5.17 14.43 -17.99
C SER A 236 5.83 14.82 -16.66
N LEU A 237 6.33 16.05 -16.55
CA LEU A 237 6.94 16.59 -15.33
C LEU A 237 5.90 16.75 -14.22
N ASN A 238 4.73 17.31 -14.52
CA ASN A 238 3.63 17.44 -13.57
C ASN A 238 3.19 16.08 -13.01
N GLN A 239 3.08 15.06 -13.88
CA GLN A 239 2.76 13.70 -13.43
C GLN A 239 3.83 13.18 -12.47
N ILE A 240 5.11 13.34 -12.79
CA ILE A 240 6.22 12.94 -11.91
C ILE A 240 6.08 13.62 -10.53
N GLU A 241 5.84 14.93 -10.49
CA GLU A 241 5.69 15.70 -9.25
C GLU A 241 4.48 15.25 -8.42
N GLU A 242 3.35 14.91 -9.05
CA GLU A 242 2.19 14.34 -8.36
C GLU A 242 2.54 13.01 -7.68
N TYR A 243 3.27 12.12 -8.36
CA TYR A 243 3.71 10.84 -7.79
C TYR A 243 4.74 11.05 -6.66
N GLU A 244 5.68 11.98 -6.82
CA GLU A 244 6.63 12.35 -5.76
C GLU A 244 5.91 12.82 -4.49
N SER A 245 4.89 13.68 -4.65
CA SER A 245 4.06 14.16 -3.54
C SER A 245 3.26 13.03 -2.86
N LYS A 246 2.67 12.13 -3.64
CA LYS A 246 1.97 10.93 -3.13
C LYS A 246 2.90 10.02 -2.35
N ILE A 247 4.09 9.75 -2.88
CA ILE A 247 5.12 8.93 -2.21
C ILE A 247 5.52 9.59 -0.90
N ASN A 248 5.82 10.89 -0.90
CA ASN A 248 6.21 11.61 0.31
C ASN A 248 5.13 11.55 1.41
N THR A 249 3.88 11.78 1.03
CA THR A 249 2.74 11.72 1.96
C THR A 249 2.60 10.33 2.59
N LEU A 250 2.71 9.27 1.79
CA LEU A 250 2.65 7.90 2.27
C LEU A 250 3.85 7.54 3.15
N SER A 251 5.05 8.02 2.82
CA SER A 251 6.26 7.80 3.61
C SER A 251 6.18 8.47 4.98
N ILE A 252 5.72 9.73 5.05
CA ILE A 252 5.50 10.45 6.32
C ILE A 252 4.48 9.70 7.17
N LYS A 253 3.38 9.25 6.56
CA LYS A 253 2.35 8.46 7.26
C LYS A 253 2.93 7.15 7.82
N LEU A 254 3.73 6.44 7.04
CA LEU A 254 4.38 5.21 7.48
C LEU A 254 5.35 5.46 8.64
N GLN A 255 6.10 6.57 8.59
CA GLN A 255 7.01 6.96 9.67
C GLN A 255 6.26 7.26 10.97
N ASP A 256 5.13 7.98 10.92
CA ASP A 256 4.30 8.24 12.10
C ASP A 256 3.77 6.94 12.72
N ILE A 257 3.33 5.99 11.88
CA ILE A 257 2.88 4.67 12.33
C ILE A 257 4.03 3.90 12.98
N SER A 258 5.22 3.89 12.37
CA SER A 258 6.41 3.25 12.95
C SER A 258 6.78 3.84 14.31
N LEU A 259 6.76 5.17 14.46
CA LEU A 259 7.02 5.84 15.74
C LEU A 259 6.00 5.46 16.83
N LYS A 260 4.74 5.22 16.46
CA LYS A 260 3.73 4.71 17.39
C LYS A 260 4.03 3.27 17.80
N ILE A 261 4.45 2.42 16.86
CA ILE A 261 4.83 1.03 17.13
C ILE A 261 6.06 0.96 18.04
N ASP A 262 7.07 1.80 17.79
CA ASP A 262 8.32 1.85 18.57
C ASP A 262 8.09 2.12 20.06
N LYS A 263 7.01 2.85 20.43
CA LYS A 263 6.64 3.06 21.84
C LYS A 263 6.31 1.76 22.58
N TYR A 264 5.89 0.73 21.86
CA TYR A 264 5.54 -0.58 22.42
C TYR A 264 6.71 -1.57 22.40
N ILE A 265 7.87 -1.20 21.84
CA ILE A 265 8.99 -2.13 21.66
C ILE A 265 9.52 -2.67 22.99
N ASN A 266 9.50 -1.85 24.06
CA ASN A 266 9.95 -2.27 25.39
C ASN A 266 9.03 -3.34 26.00
N GLN A 267 7.71 -3.21 25.80
CA GLN A 267 6.74 -4.20 26.24
C GLN A 267 6.88 -5.47 25.42
N PHE A 268 7.02 -5.32 24.10
CA PHE A 268 7.27 -6.42 23.17
C PHE A 268 8.51 -7.22 23.56
N ASP A 269 9.65 -6.57 23.82
CA ASP A 269 10.89 -7.20 24.25
C ASP A 269 10.74 -7.92 25.60
N SER A 270 9.93 -7.36 26.50
CA SER A 270 9.63 -7.99 27.79
C SER A 270 8.85 -9.30 27.60
N ASN A 271 7.82 -9.28 26.74
CA ASN A 271 7.06 -10.48 26.37
C ASN A 271 7.94 -11.50 25.64
N LEU A 272 8.83 -11.04 24.75
CA LEU A 272 9.76 -11.90 24.02
C LEU A 272 10.76 -12.60 24.96
N LYS A 273 11.23 -11.92 26.02
CA LYS A 273 12.06 -12.53 27.07
C LYS A 273 11.32 -13.63 27.82
N ILE A 274 10.06 -13.39 28.19
CA ILE A 274 9.20 -14.39 28.84
C ILE A 274 8.98 -15.59 27.91
N PHE A 275 8.65 -15.34 26.64
CA PHE A 275 8.51 -16.39 25.65
C PHE A 275 9.79 -17.24 25.54
N ASN A 276 10.95 -16.60 25.37
CA ASN A 276 12.23 -17.30 25.21
C ASN A 276 12.65 -18.09 26.46
N LYS A 277 12.27 -17.65 27.66
CA LYS A 277 12.43 -18.44 28.90
C LYS A 277 11.73 -19.80 28.81
N TYR A 278 10.54 -19.86 28.22
CA TYR A 278 9.81 -21.12 28.02
C TYR A 278 10.29 -21.87 26.78
N PHE A 279 10.45 -21.18 25.65
CA PHE A 279 10.80 -21.81 24.39
C PHE A 279 12.15 -22.54 24.46
N SER A 280 13.19 -21.89 24.98
CA SER A 280 14.50 -22.51 25.19
C SER A 280 14.44 -23.72 26.13
N LYS A 281 13.68 -23.61 27.23
CA LYS A 281 13.47 -24.69 28.19
C LYS A 281 12.79 -25.90 27.53
N TYR A 282 11.75 -25.68 26.74
CA TYR A 282 11.01 -26.76 26.08
C TYR A 282 11.83 -27.41 24.97
N THR A 283 12.53 -26.63 24.14
CA THR A 283 13.39 -27.22 23.11
C THR A 283 14.54 -28.03 23.72
N ARG A 284 15.08 -27.59 24.86
CA ARG A 284 16.12 -28.34 25.59
C ARG A 284 15.59 -29.65 26.16
N GLN A 285 14.39 -29.66 26.71
CA GLN A 285 13.77 -30.90 27.18
C GLN A 285 13.54 -31.90 26.04
N LEU A 286 13.23 -31.40 24.83
CA LEU A 286 13.00 -32.24 23.67
C LEU A 286 14.33 -32.74 23.07
N TYR A 287 15.23 -31.85 22.66
CA TYR A 287 16.39 -32.22 21.84
C TYR A 287 17.74 -31.91 22.49
N ASN A 288 17.77 -31.52 23.76
CA ASN A 288 18.96 -31.03 24.45
C ASN A 288 19.63 -29.85 23.72
N GLU A 289 18.83 -29.07 22.99
CA GLU A 289 19.20 -27.85 22.28
C GLU A 289 18.27 -26.72 22.68
N GLU A 290 18.81 -25.56 22.96
CA GLU A 290 18.04 -24.36 23.29
C GLU A 290 17.85 -23.52 22.03
N PHE A 291 16.62 -23.09 21.74
CA PHE A 291 16.30 -22.17 20.66
C PHE A 291 15.69 -20.88 21.23
N ILE A 292 15.89 -19.79 20.51
CA ILE A 292 15.30 -18.48 20.81
C ILE A 292 14.59 -17.92 19.58
N LEU A 293 13.57 -17.12 19.83
CA LEU A 293 13.00 -16.19 18.87
C LEU A 293 13.68 -14.83 19.03
N SER A 294 14.18 -14.28 17.94
CA SER A 294 14.79 -12.95 17.86
C SER A 294 14.17 -12.17 16.69
N TYR A 295 14.49 -10.89 16.59
CA TYR A 295 14.10 -10.10 15.42
C TYR A 295 15.20 -9.10 15.04
N GLU A 296 15.20 -8.72 13.76
CA GLU A 296 15.99 -7.61 13.22
C GLU A 296 15.06 -6.58 12.57
N TYR A 297 15.34 -5.29 12.75
CA TYR A 297 14.64 -4.25 12.02
C TYR A 297 15.33 -4.02 10.66
N LYS A 298 14.69 -4.45 9.57
CA LYS A 298 15.27 -4.40 8.23
C LYS A 298 14.21 -4.09 7.17
N SER A 299 14.50 -3.08 6.35
CA SER A 299 13.60 -2.60 5.30
C SER A 299 12.24 -2.17 5.87
N ASP A 300 12.26 -1.42 6.96
CA ASP A 300 11.08 -0.90 7.69
C ASP A 300 10.15 -1.97 8.29
N LEU A 301 10.66 -3.20 8.41
CA LEU A 301 9.94 -4.36 8.92
C LEU A 301 10.73 -5.05 10.04
N PHE A 302 10.02 -5.50 11.08
CA PHE A 302 10.54 -6.45 12.06
C PHE A 302 10.57 -7.86 11.43
N GLN A 303 11.77 -8.39 11.23
CA GLN A 303 12.00 -9.72 10.66
C GLN A 303 12.36 -10.69 11.77
N PHE A 304 11.46 -11.62 12.05
CA PHE A 304 11.60 -12.60 13.12
C PHE A 304 12.35 -13.85 12.67
N THR A 305 13.27 -14.34 13.50
CA THR A 305 14.07 -15.55 13.25
C THR A 305 14.12 -16.45 14.47
N ILE A 306 14.26 -17.76 14.24
CA ILE A 306 14.51 -18.74 15.29
C ILE A 306 15.93 -19.24 15.15
N ASP A 307 16.72 -19.05 16.21
CA ASP A 307 18.15 -19.34 16.24
C ASP A 307 18.49 -20.24 17.44
N PRO A 308 19.44 -21.19 17.30
CA PRO A 308 19.92 -21.97 18.43
C PRO A 308 20.83 -21.12 19.35
N ILE A 309 20.79 -21.38 20.66
CA ILE A 309 21.72 -20.79 21.63
C ILE A 309 23.05 -21.56 21.57
N GLY A 310 24.10 -20.95 21.02
CA GLY A 310 25.48 -21.44 21.05
C GLY A 310 26.23 -21.40 19.72
N ASN A 311 27.55 -21.63 19.76
CA ASN A 311 28.43 -21.61 18.57
C ASN A 311 28.29 -22.83 17.65
N THR A 312 27.47 -23.80 18.04
CA THR A 312 27.11 -24.91 17.17
C THR A 312 26.12 -24.39 16.13
N GLN A 313 26.64 -23.94 14.98
CA GLN A 313 25.88 -23.99 13.75
C GLN A 313 25.30 -25.41 13.69
N SER A 314 23.98 -25.57 13.82
CA SER A 314 23.34 -26.86 13.62
C SER A 314 23.73 -27.33 12.23
N GLN A 315 24.77 -28.16 12.14
CA GLN A 315 25.31 -28.66 10.88
C GLN A 315 24.34 -29.72 10.36
N GLY A 316 23.32 -29.25 9.63
CA GLY A 316 22.37 -30.10 8.95
C GLY A 316 20.96 -29.54 8.94
N ASN A 317 20.21 -29.89 7.88
CA ASN A 317 18.78 -29.69 7.88
C ASN A 317 18.16 -30.46 9.05
N LEU A 318 17.45 -29.77 9.94
CA LEU A 318 16.64 -30.42 10.99
C LEU A 318 15.76 -31.49 10.35
N GLY A 319 15.80 -32.72 10.88
CA GLY A 319 14.91 -33.80 10.45
C GLY A 319 13.44 -33.42 10.64
N ASP A 320 12.54 -34.00 9.86
CA ASP A 320 11.13 -33.61 9.82
C ASP A 320 10.45 -33.67 11.21
N GLY A 321 10.69 -34.75 11.96
CA GLY A 321 10.20 -34.88 13.33
C GLY A 321 10.72 -33.78 14.28
N LYS A 322 11.98 -33.36 14.13
CA LYS A 322 12.56 -32.29 14.96
C LYS A 322 11.96 -30.93 14.64
N LYS A 323 11.65 -30.66 13.37
CA LYS A 323 10.92 -29.44 12.97
C LYS A 323 9.51 -29.41 13.56
N LYS A 324 8.76 -30.50 13.45
CA LYS A 324 7.39 -30.58 14.00
C LYS A 324 7.36 -30.41 15.52
N ALA A 325 8.29 -31.04 16.23
CA ALA A 325 8.43 -30.85 17.67
C ALA A 325 8.89 -29.43 18.05
N GLN A 326 9.71 -28.76 17.23
CA GLN A 326 10.04 -27.33 17.43
C GLN A 326 8.80 -26.43 17.27
N VAL A 327 7.92 -26.73 16.30
CA VAL A 327 6.62 -26.04 16.17
C VAL A 327 5.78 -26.27 17.42
N SER A 328 5.64 -27.52 17.87
CA SER A 328 4.92 -27.81 19.10
C SER A 328 5.50 -27.11 20.34
N ALA A 329 6.83 -27.06 20.46
CA ALA A 329 7.48 -26.34 21.55
C ALA A 329 7.24 -24.83 21.47
N PHE A 330 7.21 -24.25 20.27
CA PHE A 330 6.91 -22.84 20.04
C PHE A 330 5.49 -22.51 20.50
N ASP A 331 4.51 -23.32 20.07
CA ASP A 331 3.10 -23.13 20.39
C ASP A 331 2.81 -23.32 21.89
N LEU A 332 3.45 -24.31 22.55
CA LEU A 332 3.35 -24.49 24.00
C LEU A 332 4.04 -23.36 24.79
N ALA A 333 5.18 -22.85 24.29
CA ALA A 333 5.84 -21.67 24.87
C ALA A 333 4.97 -20.42 24.76
N TYR A 334 4.21 -20.30 23.67
CA TYR A 334 3.23 -19.23 23.52
C TYR A 334 2.10 -19.33 24.55
N LEU A 335 1.53 -20.52 24.79
CA LEU A 335 0.52 -20.71 25.85
C LEU A 335 1.07 -20.31 27.23
N SER A 336 2.32 -20.67 27.52
CA SER A 336 2.99 -20.33 28.78
C SER A 336 3.26 -18.83 28.93
N LEU A 337 3.58 -18.14 27.83
CA LEU A 337 3.63 -16.69 27.80
C LEU A 337 2.26 -16.09 28.17
N GLN A 338 1.18 -16.56 27.53
CA GLN A 338 -0.16 -16.04 27.78
C GLN A 338 -0.62 -16.26 29.23
N GLU A 339 -0.23 -17.39 29.83
CA GLU A 339 -0.42 -17.66 31.26
C GLU A 339 0.40 -16.69 32.14
N GLU A 340 1.70 -16.54 31.89
CA GLU A 340 2.59 -15.69 32.72
C GLU A 340 2.20 -14.20 32.66
N ILE A 341 1.72 -13.70 31.53
CA ILE A 341 1.22 -12.32 31.40
C ILE A 341 -0.25 -12.16 31.82
N SER A 342 -0.90 -13.23 32.31
CA SER A 342 -2.32 -13.22 32.71
C SER A 342 -3.27 -12.72 31.61
N SER A 343 -2.98 -13.08 30.37
CA SER A 343 -3.76 -12.67 29.19
C SER A 343 -5.14 -13.32 29.18
N ARG A 344 -6.13 -12.59 28.62
CA ARG A 344 -7.47 -13.13 28.34
C ARG A 344 -7.57 -13.87 27.01
N PHE A 345 -6.45 -14.02 26.29
CA PHE A 345 -6.42 -14.78 25.05
C PHE A 345 -6.78 -16.25 25.28
N ILE A 346 -7.35 -16.85 24.24
CA ILE A 346 -7.68 -18.27 24.20
C ILE A 346 -6.39 -19.09 24.31
N ARG A 347 -6.36 -20.04 25.26
CA ARG A 347 -5.20 -20.89 25.54
C ARG A 347 -5.40 -22.33 25.06
N PHE A 348 -5.47 -22.53 23.74
CA PHE A 348 -5.35 -23.86 23.15
C PHE A 348 -4.50 -23.85 21.88
N VAL A 349 -3.89 -25.00 21.57
CA VAL A 349 -3.19 -25.24 20.31
C VAL A 349 -3.56 -26.63 19.79
N ALA A 350 -3.66 -26.78 18.47
CA ALA A 350 -4.08 -28.01 17.82
C ALA A 350 -3.07 -28.42 16.74
N HIS A 351 -2.57 -29.66 16.80
CA HIS A 351 -1.68 -30.21 15.78
C HIS A 351 -2.22 -31.48 15.14
N ASP A 352 -1.97 -31.60 13.84
CA ASP A 352 -2.15 -32.82 13.06
C ASP A 352 -0.78 -33.26 12.51
N GLY A 353 -0.64 -34.54 12.19
CA GLY A 353 0.54 -35.05 11.50
C GLY A 353 1.80 -35.12 12.35
N ILE A 354 1.70 -35.28 13.67
CA ILE A 354 2.86 -35.31 14.57
C ILE A 354 3.56 -36.68 14.65
N GLU A 355 3.17 -37.67 13.83
CA GLU A 355 3.68 -39.05 13.88
C GLU A 355 5.15 -39.19 13.49
N ALA A 356 5.68 -38.18 12.77
CA ALA A 356 7.11 -38.10 12.44
C ALA A 356 7.98 -37.78 13.67
N ILE A 357 7.37 -37.31 14.77
CA ILE A 357 8.05 -37.09 16.05
C ILE A 357 8.32 -38.46 16.72
N HIS A 358 9.50 -38.60 17.31
CA HIS A 358 9.88 -39.83 18.02
C HIS A 358 9.03 -40.01 19.30
N GLN A 359 8.63 -41.24 19.65
CA GLN A 359 7.73 -41.53 20.80
C GLN A 359 8.19 -40.87 22.11
N ASN A 360 9.47 -40.97 22.46
CA ASN A 360 10.01 -40.29 23.66
C ASN A 360 9.76 -38.77 23.66
N GLN A 361 9.82 -38.13 22.50
CA GLN A 361 9.58 -36.70 22.37
C GLN A 361 8.09 -36.36 22.46
N ILE A 362 7.22 -37.23 21.96
CA ILE A 362 5.78 -37.12 22.14
C ILE A 362 5.45 -37.16 23.64
N LYS A 363 6.02 -38.11 24.39
CA LYS A 363 5.86 -38.14 25.85
C LYS A 363 6.31 -36.83 26.50
N THR A 364 7.49 -36.32 26.15
CA THR A 364 7.97 -35.03 26.66
C THR A 364 7.02 -33.88 26.36
N LEU A 365 6.42 -33.83 25.16
CA LEU A 365 5.42 -32.81 24.82
C LEU A 365 4.18 -32.89 25.71
N PHE A 366 3.69 -34.09 26.01
CA PHE A 366 2.59 -34.29 26.96
C PHE A 366 2.97 -33.85 28.38
N ASP A 367 4.18 -34.20 28.85
CA ASP A 367 4.69 -33.81 30.17
C ASP A 367 4.89 -32.29 30.31
N ILE A 368 5.14 -31.60 29.19
CA ILE A 368 5.17 -30.13 29.12
C ILE A 368 3.74 -29.58 29.15
N ALA A 369 2.88 -30.07 28.27
CA ALA A 369 1.50 -29.60 28.12
C ALA A 369 0.69 -29.73 29.42
N ALA A 370 0.87 -30.82 30.17
CA ALA A 370 0.19 -31.06 31.45
C ALA A 370 0.53 -30.03 32.55
N LYS A 371 1.53 -29.17 32.34
CA LYS A 371 1.97 -28.14 33.29
C LYS A 371 1.57 -26.72 32.88
N ILE A 372 0.85 -26.58 31.77
CA ILE A 372 0.44 -25.29 31.22
C ILE A 372 -1.06 -25.12 31.47
N ASP A 373 -1.49 -23.94 31.87
CA ASP A 373 -2.91 -23.58 31.94
C ASP A 373 -3.48 -23.35 30.53
N GLY A 374 -3.65 -24.44 29.78
CA GLY A 374 -4.16 -24.44 28.42
C GLY A 374 -4.45 -25.84 27.89
N GLN A 375 -4.89 -25.93 26.63
CA GLN A 375 -5.22 -27.20 25.98
C GLN A 375 -4.27 -27.50 24.84
N TYR A 376 -3.69 -28.70 24.86
CA TYR A 376 -2.93 -29.23 23.73
C TYR A 376 -3.72 -30.35 23.04
N ILE A 377 -4.24 -30.06 21.85
CA ILE A 377 -5.11 -30.96 21.09
C ILE A 377 -4.30 -31.59 19.96
N ILE A 378 -4.34 -32.91 19.83
CA ILE A 378 -3.59 -33.60 18.78
C ILE A 378 -4.39 -34.72 18.13
N ALA A 379 -4.19 -34.89 16.82
CA ALA A 379 -4.54 -36.12 16.11
C ALA A 379 -3.28 -36.98 15.98
N ILE A 380 -3.37 -38.26 16.39
CA ILE A 380 -2.21 -39.15 16.46
C ILE A 380 -2.61 -40.62 16.42
N LEU A 381 -1.78 -41.44 15.77
CA LEU A 381 -1.94 -42.88 15.73
C LEU A 381 -1.61 -43.54 17.09
N LYS A 382 -2.41 -44.54 17.48
CA LYS A 382 -2.30 -45.25 18.76
C LYS A 382 -0.92 -45.88 19.00
N ASP A 383 -0.25 -46.37 17.96
CA ASP A 383 1.08 -46.97 18.03
C ASP A 383 2.16 -45.97 18.47
N LYS A 384 1.96 -44.67 18.25
CA LYS A 384 2.86 -43.60 18.68
C LYS A 384 2.71 -43.22 20.14
N LEU A 385 1.62 -43.65 20.77
CA LEU A 385 1.32 -43.36 22.17
C LEU A 385 1.82 -44.43 23.15
N ALA A 386 2.53 -45.46 22.67
CA ALA A 386 3.03 -46.56 23.51
C ALA A 386 3.90 -46.13 24.72
N SER A 387 4.46 -44.91 24.67
CA SER A 387 5.29 -44.33 25.73
C SER A 387 4.50 -43.56 26.81
N ILE A 388 3.20 -43.35 26.58
CA ILE A 388 2.26 -42.65 27.49
C ILE A 388 1.53 -43.69 28.33
N ASP A 389 1.28 -43.39 29.60
CA ASP A 389 0.55 -44.30 30.47
C ASP A 389 -0.94 -44.39 30.07
N GLY A 390 -1.51 -45.59 30.22
CA GLY A 390 -2.88 -45.87 29.77
C GLY A 390 -3.96 -45.08 30.49
N LYS A 391 -3.69 -44.59 31.71
CA LYS A 391 -4.65 -43.78 32.48
C LYS A 391 -4.73 -42.37 31.89
N THR A 392 -3.57 -41.71 31.71
CA THR A 392 -3.49 -40.41 31.05
C THR A 392 -4.09 -40.45 29.65
N MET A 393 -3.85 -41.53 28.90
CA MET A 393 -4.49 -41.71 27.58
C MET A 393 -6.00 -41.78 27.68
N ALA A 394 -6.57 -42.60 28.57
CA ALA A 394 -8.02 -42.73 28.70
C ALA A 394 -8.68 -41.42 29.16
N GLU A 395 -8.05 -40.68 30.08
CA GLU A 395 -8.55 -39.39 30.57
C GLU A 395 -8.45 -38.27 29.54
N SER A 396 -7.49 -38.35 28.62
CA SER A 396 -7.22 -37.31 27.61
C SER A 396 -7.84 -37.61 26.25
N THR A 397 -8.37 -38.81 26.02
CA THR A 397 -8.96 -39.21 24.73
C THR A 397 -10.39 -38.71 24.63
N ILE A 398 -10.62 -37.76 23.70
CA ILE A 398 -11.96 -37.23 23.40
C ILE A 398 -12.65 -38.02 22.29
N LEU A 399 -11.89 -38.51 21.30
CA LEU A 399 -12.38 -39.24 20.15
C LEU A 399 -11.37 -40.32 19.76
N GLU A 400 -11.82 -41.58 19.73
CA GLU A 400 -11.06 -42.71 19.18
C GLU A 400 -11.74 -43.16 17.88
N LEU A 401 -10.98 -43.27 16.80
CA LEU A 401 -11.46 -43.76 15.51
C LEU A 401 -10.80 -45.10 15.19
N SER A 402 -11.56 -46.00 14.57
CA SER A 402 -11.06 -47.31 14.14
C SER A 402 -11.58 -47.69 12.76
N GLU A 403 -11.08 -48.78 12.18
CA GLU A 403 -11.61 -49.29 10.90
C GLU A 403 -13.12 -49.57 10.96
N ASN A 404 -13.62 -49.97 12.14
CA ASN A 404 -15.02 -50.32 12.37
C ASN A 404 -15.86 -49.16 12.92
N ASP A 405 -15.23 -48.07 13.38
CA ASP A 405 -15.91 -46.88 13.90
C ASP A 405 -15.24 -45.63 13.35
N LYS A 406 -15.64 -45.30 12.12
CA LYS A 406 -15.15 -44.14 11.38
C LYS A 406 -15.98 -42.91 11.71
N PHE A 407 -15.35 -41.74 11.62
CA PHE A 407 -16.02 -40.45 11.84
C PHE A 407 -17.20 -40.25 10.88
N PHE A 408 -17.02 -40.59 9.60
CA PHE A 408 -18.09 -40.66 8.62
C PHE A 408 -18.58 -42.09 8.49
N LYS A 409 -19.84 -42.32 8.89
CA LYS A 409 -20.53 -43.61 8.73
C LYS A 409 -21.12 -43.65 7.33
N CYS A 410 -20.44 -44.35 6.41
CA CYS A 410 -20.94 -44.61 5.06
C CYS A 410 -21.71 -45.93 5.02
#